data_AF-A0A5C7J8B0-F1
#
_entry.id   AF-A0A5C7J8B0-F1
#
_cell.length_a   1.000
_cell.length_b   1.000
_cell.length_c   1.000
_cell.angle_alpha   90.00
_cell.angle_beta   90.00
_cell.angle_gamma   90.00
#
_symmetry.space_group_name_H-M   'P 1'
#
loop_
_entity.id
_entity.type
_entity.pdbx_description
1 polymer ?
#
loop_
_entity_poly.entity_id
_entity_poly.type
_entity_poly.pdbx_seq_one_letter_code
_entity_poly.pdbx_strand_id
1 'polypeptide(L)'
;MALNIGRKGFIGVGLQSGFQVPAAIADYVDFTGNSLTGMQDQIPVDHATGNRDKLLSTVTGKRWSEGDLEVYADSRNAGYFIVAALGTVQSVNLAGSVYRHTVTRTNSNTPQYMTITSDRVVDQQLYADVAVDELEFSVGTDLANMKAKLVGNFPMTTTSGTKTTTSGNIFNFANAQFAFSTT
;
A
#
# COMPACT_ATOMS: atom_id res chain seq x y z
N MET A 1 -12.20 12.30 23.94
CA MET A 1 -11.97 10.98 23.33
C MET A 1 -13.08 10.76 22.32
N ALA A 2 -12.79 10.85 21.03
CA ALA A 2 -13.81 10.60 20.01
C ALA A 2 -14.19 9.12 20.08
N LEU A 3 -15.48 8.82 20.26
CA LEU A 3 -15.99 7.47 20.08
C LEU A 3 -15.72 7.07 18.63
N ASN A 4 -14.84 6.08 18.41
CA ASN A 4 -14.67 5.44 17.10
C ASN A 4 -15.93 4.60 16.79
N ILE A 5 -17.06 5.26 16.54
CA ILE A 5 -18.26 4.66 15.94
C ILE A 5 -18.01 4.70 14.43
N GLY A 6 -17.38 3.64 13.91
CA GLY A 6 -17.02 3.56 12.50
C GLY A 6 -15.99 2.49 12.19
N ARG A 7 -15.49 2.49 10.96
CA ARG A 7 -14.50 1.54 10.44
C ARG A 7 -13.21 1.58 11.28
N LYS A 8 -12.74 0.40 11.71
CA LYS A 8 -11.71 0.18 12.74
C LYS A 8 -10.26 0.32 12.25
N GLY A 9 -9.97 1.12 11.23
CA GLY A 9 -8.58 1.25 10.77
C GLY A 9 -8.47 2.10 9.53
N PHE A 10 -7.28 2.66 9.34
CA PHE A 10 -6.92 3.44 8.17
C PHE A 10 -5.53 3.02 7.71
N ILE A 11 -5.21 3.33 6.45
CA ILE A 11 -3.88 3.13 5.91
C ILE A 11 -3.31 4.47 5.49
N GLY A 12 -2.15 4.85 6.03
CA GLY A 12 -1.39 5.97 5.51
C GLY A 12 -0.47 5.51 4.39
N VAL A 13 -0.39 6.27 3.29
CA VAL A 13 0.47 5.98 2.14
C VAL A 13 1.39 7.17 1.88
N GLY A 14 2.66 6.89 1.57
CA GLY A 14 3.64 7.86 1.07
C GLY A 14 4.53 7.25 0.00
N LEU A 15 4.74 7.96 -1.12
CA LEU A 15 5.67 7.51 -2.16
C LEU A 15 7.11 7.85 -1.78
N GLN A 16 8.01 6.89 -1.92
CA GLN A 16 9.41 7.06 -1.60
C GLN A 16 10.20 7.58 -2.80
N SER A 17 11.24 8.37 -2.53
CA SER A 17 12.19 8.84 -3.55
C SER A 17 13.25 7.80 -3.91
N GLY A 18 13.41 6.75 -3.09
CA GLY A 18 14.40 5.69 -3.28
C GLY A 18 14.32 4.63 -2.20
N PHE A 19 14.99 3.50 -2.44
CA PHE A 19 15.05 2.36 -1.53
C PHE A 19 15.68 2.75 -0.18
N GLN A 20 15.15 2.22 0.92
CA GLN A 20 15.62 2.46 2.30
C GLN A 20 15.49 3.92 2.77
N VAL A 21 14.69 4.73 2.07
CA VAL A 21 14.38 6.09 2.47
C VAL A 21 12.87 6.16 2.72
N PRO A 22 12.39 5.78 3.92
CA PRO A 22 10.98 5.88 4.26
C PRO A 22 10.48 7.32 4.09
N ALA A 23 9.54 7.50 3.16
CA ALA A 23 8.84 8.77 3.02
C ALA A 23 7.83 8.96 4.16
N ALA A 24 7.60 10.22 4.53
CA ALA A 24 6.49 10.58 5.40
C ALA A 24 5.15 10.22 4.75
N ILE A 25 4.15 9.93 5.58
CA ILE A 25 2.80 9.65 5.12
C ILE A 25 2.23 10.90 4.46
N ALA A 26 1.86 10.77 3.19
CA ALA A 26 1.33 11.87 2.38
C ALA A 26 -0.19 11.98 2.51
N ASP A 27 -0.89 10.84 2.57
CA ASP A 27 -2.34 10.80 2.73
C ASP A 27 -2.82 9.54 3.47
N TYR A 28 -4.06 9.56 3.96
CA TYR A 28 -4.70 8.43 4.63
C TYR A 28 -5.88 7.91 3.80
N VAL A 29 -5.75 6.66 3.38
CA VAL A 29 -6.70 5.92 2.58
C VAL A 29 -7.54 5.00 3.46
N ASP A 30 -8.85 5.02 3.24
CA ASP A 30 -9.77 4.08 3.88
C ASP A 30 -9.87 2.80 3.06
N PHE A 31 -9.44 1.69 3.67
CA PHE A 31 -9.46 0.38 3.03
C PHE A 31 -10.79 -0.34 3.21
N THR A 32 -11.19 -1.12 2.20
CA THR A 32 -12.30 -2.08 2.26
C THR A 32 -11.83 -3.45 2.71
N GLY A 33 -10.60 -3.81 2.37
CA GLY A 33 -9.93 -5.03 2.80
C GLY A 33 -8.43 -4.78 3.00
N ASN A 34 -7.85 -5.37 4.05
CA ASN A 34 -6.42 -5.29 4.33
C ASN A 34 -5.95 -6.62 4.91
N SER A 35 -5.02 -7.28 4.23
CA SER A 35 -4.40 -8.54 4.66
C SER A 35 -2.87 -8.42 4.82
N LEU A 36 -2.34 -7.20 4.80
CA LEU A 36 -0.90 -6.95 4.90
C LEU A 36 -0.37 -7.44 6.26
N THR A 37 0.63 -8.31 6.22
CA THR A 37 1.26 -8.86 7.43
C THR A 37 2.77 -9.06 7.23
N GLY A 38 3.50 -9.05 8.35
CA GLY A 38 4.88 -9.49 8.39
C GLY A 38 4.96 -11.02 8.34
N MET A 39 5.73 -11.54 7.39
CA MET A 39 6.09 -12.95 7.26
C MET A 39 7.53 -13.16 7.71
N GLN A 40 7.81 -14.32 8.31
CA GLN A 40 9.16 -14.70 8.69
C GLN A 40 9.38 -16.20 8.49
N ASP A 41 10.53 -16.56 7.94
CA ASP A 41 10.99 -17.93 7.94
C ASP A 41 11.53 -18.29 9.33
N GLN A 42 11.28 -19.51 9.77
CA GLN A 42 11.87 -20.07 10.98
C GLN A 42 12.93 -21.08 10.57
N ILE A 43 14.19 -20.83 10.94
CA ILE A 43 15.30 -21.75 10.69
C ILE A 43 15.44 -22.66 11.92
N PRO A 44 15.16 -23.97 11.80
CA PRO A 44 15.35 -24.89 12.91
C PRO A 44 16.83 -25.11 13.19
N VAL A 45 17.23 -25.08 14.46
CA VAL A 45 18.59 -25.46 14.85
C VAL A 45 18.62 -26.97 15.07
N ASP A 46 19.35 -27.69 14.23
CA ASP A 46 19.54 -29.14 14.37
C ASP A 46 20.49 -29.42 15.54
N HIS A 47 19.93 -29.59 16.74
CA HIS A 47 20.60 -30.26 17.85
C HIS A 47 20.39 -31.78 17.75
N ALA A 48 21.26 -32.57 18.38
CA ALA A 48 21.23 -34.04 18.39
C ALA A 48 20.00 -34.67 19.10
N THR A 49 18.97 -33.86 19.39
CA THR A 49 17.77 -34.23 20.12
C THR A 49 16.58 -34.22 19.16
N GLY A 50 15.67 -35.20 19.30
CA GLY A 50 14.73 -35.61 18.26
C GLY A 50 13.83 -34.51 17.66
N ASN A 51 13.29 -34.79 16.46
CA ASN A 51 12.54 -33.85 15.59
C ASN A 51 11.46 -32.99 16.24
N ARG A 52 10.91 -33.37 17.40
CA ARG A 52 9.91 -32.57 18.14
C ARG A 52 10.50 -31.35 18.86
N ASP A 53 11.79 -31.37 19.19
CA ASP A 53 12.49 -30.32 19.94
C ASP A 53 13.09 -29.23 19.01
N LYS A 54 13.15 -29.51 17.71
CA LYS A 54 13.70 -28.61 16.68
C LYS A 54 12.89 -27.32 16.46
N LEU A 55 11.59 -27.38 16.75
CA LEU A 55 10.68 -26.23 16.72
C LEU A 55 10.76 -25.36 17.97
N LEU A 56 11.39 -25.85 19.05
CA LEU A 56 11.46 -25.13 20.32
C LEU A 56 12.56 -24.06 20.34
N SER A 57 13.62 -24.27 19.56
CA SER A 57 14.78 -23.38 19.46
C SER A 57 15.04 -23.01 17.99
N THR A 58 14.10 -22.28 17.39
CA THR A 58 14.24 -21.77 16.01
C THR A 58 14.87 -20.38 16.02
N VAL A 59 15.76 -20.12 15.07
CA VAL A 59 16.32 -18.79 14.83
C VAL A 59 15.50 -18.07 13.77
N THR A 60 15.28 -16.78 13.96
CA THR A 60 14.58 -15.92 12.98
C THR A 60 15.35 -15.91 11.67
N GLY A 61 14.71 -16.41 10.61
CA GLY A 61 15.23 -16.42 9.25
C GLY A 61 14.90 -15.14 8.50
N LYS A 62 14.73 -15.25 7.17
CA LYS A 62 14.35 -14.14 6.30
C LYS A 62 13.00 -13.56 6.75
N ARG A 63 12.89 -12.24 6.76
CA ARG A 63 11.67 -11.52 7.13
C ARG A 63 11.26 -10.60 5.98
N TRP A 64 9.97 -10.59 5.67
CA TRP A 64 9.38 -9.73 4.64
C TRP A 64 7.96 -9.37 5.05
N SER A 65 7.30 -8.50 4.28
CA SER A 65 5.86 -8.27 4.39
C SER A 65 5.18 -8.60 3.08
N GLU A 66 3.99 -9.20 3.17
CA GLU A 66 3.16 -9.48 2.00
C GLU A 66 1.68 -9.33 2.37
N GLY A 67 0.87 -8.94 1.40
CA GLY A 67 -0.59 -9.01 1.48
C GLY A 67 -1.29 -8.14 0.45
N ASP A 68 -2.61 -8.26 0.45
CA ASP A 68 -3.50 -7.51 -0.43
C ASP A 68 -4.12 -6.33 0.30
N LEU A 69 -4.21 -5.21 -0.42
CA LEU A 69 -4.93 -4.02 -0.03
C LEU A 69 -6.02 -3.69 -1.05
N GLU A 70 -7.26 -3.60 -0.56
CA GLU A 70 -8.43 -3.23 -1.36
C GLU A 70 -8.95 -1.87 -0.90
N VAL A 71 -9.13 -0.96 -1.85
CA VAL A 71 -9.60 0.41 -1.63
C VAL A 71 -10.58 0.82 -2.73
N TYR A 72 -11.47 1.76 -2.42
CA TYR A 72 -12.24 2.44 -3.47
C TYR A 72 -11.33 3.38 -4.25
N ALA A 73 -11.50 3.41 -5.57
CA ALA A 73 -10.77 4.32 -6.43
C ALA A 73 -11.28 5.76 -6.21
N ASP A 74 -10.39 6.61 -5.72
CA ASP A 74 -10.63 8.02 -5.46
C ASP A 74 -9.60 8.87 -6.23
N SER A 75 -9.98 10.07 -6.66
CA SER A 75 -9.15 11.02 -7.40
C SER A 75 -7.86 11.41 -6.67
N ARG A 76 -7.79 11.30 -5.35
CA ARG A 76 -6.56 11.48 -4.57
C ARG A 76 -5.81 10.18 -4.32
N ASN A 77 -6.53 9.15 -3.86
CA ASN A 77 -5.89 7.93 -3.34
C ASN A 77 -5.44 6.99 -4.44
N ALA A 78 -6.17 6.91 -5.56
CA ALA A 78 -5.86 5.99 -6.66
C ALA A 78 -4.47 6.28 -7.26
N GLY A 79 -4.07 7.55 -7.31
CA GLY A 79 -2.78 7.97 -7.87
C GLY A 79 -1.59 7.31 -7.19
N TYR A 80 -1.60 7.15 -5.86
CA TYR A 80 -0.46 6.57 -5.13
C TYR A 80 -0.17 5.13 -5.54
N PHE A 81 -1.20 4.32 -5.76
CA PHE A 81 -1.05 2.92 -6.15
C PHE A 81 -0.74 2.76 -7.64
N ILE A 82 -1.32 3.61 -8.50
CA ILE A 82 -1.04 3.61 -9.95
C ILE A 82 0.41 4.03 -10.21
N VAL A 83 0.88 5.08 -9.52
CA VAL A 83 2.25 5.58 -9.64
C VAL A 83 3.24 4.52 -9.15
N ALA A 84 3.00 3.92 -7.99
CA ALA A 84 3.87 2.86 -7.49
C ALA A 84 3.92 1.61 -8.40
N ALA A 85 2.84 1.29 -9.12
CA ALA A 85 2.81 0.15 -10.04
C ALA A 85 3.46 0.45 -11.40
N LEU A 86 3.27 1.67 -11.95
CA LEU A 86 3.66 1.99 -13.32
C LEU A 86 4.96 2.81 -13.41
N GLY A 87 5.21 3.71 -12.46
CA GLY A 87 6.41 4.53 -12.43
C GLY A 87 6.12 6.03 -12.37
N THR A 88 6.68 6.81 -13.29
CA THR A 88 6.71 8.27 -13.15
C THR A 88 5.39 8.92 -13.55
N VAL A 89 4.97 9.91 -12.75
CA VAL A 89 3.81 10.75 -13.05
C VAL A 89 4.26 12.12 -13.56
N GLN A 90 3.57 12.62 -14.59
CA GLN A 90 3.63 13.99 -15.05
C GLN A 90 2.22 14.59 -14.95
N SER A 91 2.11 15.71 -14.25
CA SER A 91 0.83 16.37 -13.99
C SER A 91 0.77 17.68 -14.74
N VAL A 92 -0.23 17.84 -15.60
CA VAL A 92 -0.48 19.08 -16.35
C VAL A 92 -1.83 19.64 -15.93
N ASN A 93 -1.86 20.92 -15.54
CA ASN A 93 -3.13 21.61 -15.29
C ASN A 93 -3.81 21.88 -16.62
N LEU A 94 -5.03 21.36 -16.81
CA LEU A 94 -5.82 21.60 -18.02
C LEU A 94 -6.66 22.87 -17.91
N ALA A 95 -7.30 23.07 -16.76
CA ALA A 95 -8.09 24.24 -16.44
C ALA A 95 -8.51 24.22 -14.96
N GLY A 96 -8.41 25.36 -14.27
CA GLY A 96 -8.85 25.47 -12.87
C GLY A 96 -8.16 24.47 -11.94
N SER A 97 -8.95 23.65 -11.25
CA SER A 97 -8.50 22.57 -10.36
C SER A 97 -8.49 21.18 -11.03
N VAL A 98 -8.58 21.12 -12.37
CA VAL A 98 -8.58 19.86 -13.13
C VAL A 98 -7.18 19.58 -13.66
N TYR A 99 -6.58 18.51 -13.16
CA TYR A 99 -5.25 18.04 -13.56
C TYR A 99 -5.36 16.77 -14.40
N ARG A 100 -4.57 16.70 -15.48
CA ARG A 100 -4.31 15.45 -16.19
C ARG A 100 -3.01 14.87 -15.67
N HIS A 101 -3.11 13.66 -15.14
CA HIS A 101 -1.97 12.87 -14.71
C HIS A 101 -1.65 11.85 -15.81
N THR A 102 -0.50 12.01 -16.46
CA THR A 102 0.05 11.01 -17.37
C THR A 102 1.05 10.18 -16.58
N VAL A 103 0.78 8.89 -16.44
CA VAL A 103 1.69 7.96 -15.76
C VAL A 103 2.37 7.12 -16.84
N THR A 104 3.70 7.20 -16.89
CA THR A 104 4.49 6.52 -17.91
C THR A 104 5.14 5.29 -17.30
N ARG A 105 4.95 4.14 -17.95
CA ARG A 105 5.64 2.92 -17.54
C ARG A 105 7.14 3.11 -17.67
N THR A 106 7.86 3.05 -16.55
CA THR A 106 9.32 3.09 -16.58
C THR A 106 9.83 1.69 -16.84
N ASN A 107 10.45 1.44 -18.00
CA ASN A 107 11.05 0.13 -18.35
C ASN A 107 12.39 -0.13 -17.63
N SER A 108 12.60 0.51 -16.48
CA SER A 108 13.74 0.23 -15.60
C SER A 108 13.35 -0.89 -14.64
N ASN A 109 14.30 -1.76 -14.28
CA ASN A 109 14.10 -2.80 -13.26
C ASN A 109 14.08 -2.25 -11.83
N THR A 110 13.98 -0.93 -11.65
CA THR A 110 13.90 -0.28 -10.34
C THR A 110 12.43 -0.06 -9.99
N PRO A 111 11.82 -0.87 -9.10
CA PRO A 111 10.45 -0.64 -8.66
C PRO A 111 10.36 0.68 -7.91
N GLN A 112 9.18 1.31 -7.97
CA GLN A 112 8.88 2.43 -7.09
C GLN A 112 8.41 1.90 -5.74
N TYR A 113 8.98 2.46 -4.69
CA TYR A 113 8.70 2.04 -3.32
C TYR A 113 7.71 3.00 -2.66
N MET A 114 6.91 2.47 -1.77
CA MET A 114 6.00 3.22 -0.92
C MET A 114 6.17 2.85 0.55
N THR A 115 5.89 3.82 1.41
CA THR A 115 5.76 3.63 2.84
C THR A 115 4.26 3.50 3.16
N ILE A 116 3.89 2.41 3.82
CA ILE A 116 2.52 2.16 4.26
C ILE A 116 2.48 2.14 5.79
N THR A 117 1.58 2.88 6.39
CA THR A 117 1.22 2.72 7.81
C THR A 117 -0.13 2.06 7.90
N SER A 118 -0.26 1.00 8.69
CA SER A 118 -1.53 0.33 8.93
C SER A 118 -1.93 0.52 10.40
N ASP A 119 -3.09 1.12 10.62
CA ASP A 119 -3.69 1.27 11.95
C ASP A 119 -4.70 0.14 12.19
N ARG A 120 -4.47 -0.66 13.23
CA ARG A 120 -5.33 -1.78 13.65
C ARG A 120 -6.15 -1.45 14.90
N VAL A 121 -6.37 -0.16 15.19
CA VAL A 121 -6.92 0.41 16.44
C VAL A 121 -6.04 0.22 17.67
N VAL A 122 -5.49 -0.98 17.85
CA VAL A 122 -4.69 -1.36 19.02
C VAL A 122 -3.24 -0.95 18.84
N ASP A 123 -2.73 -1.07 17.62
CA ASP A 123 -1.37 -0.75 17.26
C ASP A 123 -1.24 -0.26 15.82
N GLN A 124 -0.15 0.45 15.57
CA GLN A 124 0.21 0.97 14.26
C GLN A 124 1.50 0.31 13.79
N GLN A 125 1.46 -0.18 12.56
CA GLN A 125 2.58 -0.85 11.91
C GLN A 125 3.03 -0.07 10.68
N LEU A 126 4.33 0.16 10.59
CA LEU A 126 5.00 0.77 9.46
C LEU A 126 5.60 -0.32 8.56
N TYR A 127 5.15 -0.36 7.33
CA TYR A 127 5.71 -1.14 6.25
C TYR A 127 6.51 -0.19 5.36
N ALA A 128 7.83 -0.28 5.46
CA ALA A 128 8.75 0.48 4.61
C ALA A 128 9.09 -0.31 3.35
N ASP A 129 9.45 0.42 2.29
CA ASP A 129 9.97 -0.15 1.04
C ASP A 129 9.00 -1.14 0.38
N VAL A 130 7.70 -0.86 0.45
CA VAL A 130 6.67 -1.69 -0.15
C VAL A 130 6.60 -1.39 -1.65
N ALA A 131 6.66 -2.44 -2.46
CA ALA A 131 6.42 -2.38 -3.90
C ALA A 131 5.06 -3.01 -4.22
N VAL A 132 4.44 -2.56 -5.31
CA VAL A 132 3.22 -3.17 -5.86
C VAL A 132 3.64 -4.28 -6.81
N ASP A 133 3.24 -5.51 -6.49
CA ASP A 133 3.47 -6.71 -7.32
C ASP A 133 2.41 -6.79 -8.42
N GLU A 134 1.15 -6.58 -8.05
CA GLU A 134 0.00 -6.61 -8.95
C GLU A 134 -0.97 -5.49 -8.61
N LEU A 135 -1.48 -4.81 -9.63
CA LEU A 135 -2.52 -3.79 -9.49
C LEU A 135 -3.71 -4.16 -10.37
N GLU A 136 -4.84 -4.40 -9.74
CA GLU A 136 -6.12 -4.65 -10.40
C GLU A 136 -7.05 -3.44 -10.21
N PHE A 137 -7.61 -2.97 -11.31
CA PHE A 137 -8.62 -1.93 -11.31
C PHE A 137 -9.90 -2.50 -11.91
N SER A 138 -10.98 -2.51 -11.12
CA SER A 138 -12.28 -3.01 -11.56
C SER A 138 -13.31 -1.88 -11.51
N VAL A 139 -13.96 -1.63 -12.64
CA VAL A 139 -15.07 -0.69 -12.73
C VAL A 139 -16.35 -1.51 -12.90
N GLY A 140 -17.10 -1.64 -11.81
CA GLY A 140 -18.44 -2.23 -11.84
C GLY A 140 -19.51 -1.21 -12.24
N THR A 141 -20.78 -1.61 -12.15
CA THR A 141 -21.94 -0.72 -12.37
C THR A 141 -22.10 0.34 -11.27
N ASP A 142 -21.54 0.11 -10.08
CA ASP A 142 -21.75 0.95 -8.90
C ASP A 142 -20.53 1.86 -8.62
N LEU A 143 -19.43 1.27 -8.14
CA LEU A 143 -18.22 1.98 -7.73
C LEU A 143 -16.98 1.35 -8.38
N ALA A 144 -15.96 2.17 -8.62
CA ALA A 144 -14.67 1.70 -9.05
C ALA A 144 -13.84 1.21 -7.83
N ASN A 145 -13.35 -0.02 -7.92
CA ASN A 145 -12.53 -0.66 -6.89
C ASN A 145 -11.11 -0.85 -7.41
N MET A 146 -10.15 -0.74 -6.50
CA MET A 146 -8.74 -0.97 -6.78
C MET A 146 -8.17 -1.93 -5.76
N LYS A 147 -7.49 -2.96 -6.24
CA LYS A 147 -6.80 -3.97 -5.44
C LYS A 147 -5.32 -3.94 -5.79
N ALA A 148 -4.48 -3.78 -4.77
CA ALA A 148 -3.03 -3.81 -4.90
C ALA A 148 -2.47 -4.96 -4.07
N LYS A 149 -1.71 -5.86 -4.71
CA LYS A 149 -0.89 -6.85 -4.02
C LYS A 149 0.46 -6.23 -3.71
N LEU A 150 0.86 -6.30 -2.44
CA LEU A 150 1.97 -5.55 -1.88
C LEU A 150 3.03 -6.47 -1.31
N VAL A 151 4.30 -6.19 -1.59
CA VAL A 151 5.46 -6.90 -1.04
C VAL A 151 6.48 -5.89 -0.53
N GLY A 152 7.03 -6.08 0.67
CA GLY A 152 7.93 -5.09 1.26
C GLY A 152 8.77 -5.62 2.42
N ASN A 153 9.39 -4.71 3.16
CA ASN A 153 10.18 -5.04 4.35
C ASN A 153 9.28 -5.37 5.55
N PHE A 154 9.81 -6.17 6.49
CA PHE A 154 9.07 -6.58 7.69
C PHE A 154 8.61 -5.35 8.50
N PRO A 155 7.36 -5.35 9.02
CA PRO A 155 6.79 -4.18 9.67
C PRO A 155 7.54 -3.79 10.95
N MET A 156 7.64 -2.48 11.17
CA MET A 156 8.13 -1.89 12.42
C MET A 156 6.98 -1.24 13.19
N THR A 157 7.05 -1.25 14.53
CA THR A 157 5.99 -0.72 15.40
C THR A 157 6.19 0.76 15.78
N THR A 158 7.07 1.48 15.08
CA THR A 158 7.63 2.76 15.55
C THR A 158 6.91 4.00 15.04
N THR A 159 5.70 3.90 14.49
CA THR A 159 5.05 5.08 13.89
C THR A 159 3.70 5.36 14.51
N SER A 160 3.55 6.59 15.00
CA SER A 160 2.31 7.20 15.43
C SER A 160 1.83 8.15 14.34
N GLY A 161 0.74 7.82 13.65
CA GLY A 161 0.03 8.68 12.71
C GLY A 161 -1.38 8.95 13.21
N THR A 162 -1.80 10.21 13.21
CA THR A 162 -3.21 10.57 13.42
C THR A 162 -3.87 10.71 12.06
N LYS A 163 -4.98 10.00 11.84
CA LYS A 163 -5.73 10.06 10.59
C LYS A 163 -6.12 11.52 10.30
N THR A 164 -5.64 12.06 9.19
CA THR A 164 -6.18 13.29 8.59
C THR A 164 -7.08 12.89 7.43
N THR A 165 -8.38 13.11 7.55
CA THR A 165 -9.34 12.79 6.49
C THR A 165 -9.41 13.93 5.49
N THR A 166 -8.82 13.77 4.31
CA THR A 166 -9.10 14.65 3.16
C THR A 166 -9.80 13.83 2.07
N SER A 167 -11.10 13.57 2.23
CA SER A 167 -11.87 12.79 1.26
C SER A 167 -11.76 13.39 -0.13
N GLY A 168 -11.38 12.60 -1.14
CA GLY A 168 -11.58 12.96 -2.53
C GLY A 168 -12.95 12.49 -3.02
N ASN A 169 -13.14 12.56 -4.34
CA ASN A 169 -14.38 12.13 -4.98
C ASN A 169 -14.20 10.70 -5.49
N ILE A 170 -14.96 9.76 -4.92
CA ILE A 170 -14.98 8.37 -5.34
C ILE A 170 -15.47 8.27 -6.79
N PHE A 171 -14.75 7.53 -7.62
CA PHE A 171 -15.14 7.32 -9.01
C PHE A 171 -16.30 6.31 -9.11
N ASN A 172 -17.33 6.70 -9.85
CA ASN A 172 -18.41 5.83 -10.30
C ASN A 172 -18.26 5.54 -11.80
N PHE A 173 -19.04 4.59 -12.33
CA PHE A 173 -19.01 4.24 -13.75
C PHE A 173 -19.20 5.44 -14.69
N ALA A 174 -20.06 6.39 -14.33
CA ALA A 174 -20.36 7.57 -15.15
C ALA A 174 -19.19 8.56 -15.25
N ASN A 175 -18.32 8.61 -14.23
CA ASN A 175 -17.26 9.61 -14.11
C ASN A 175 -15.85 9.03 -14.32
N ALA A 176 -15.72 7.70 -14.41
CA ALA A 176 -14.44 7.03 -14.63
C ALA A 176 -14.15 6.90 -16.13
N GLN A 177 -13.12 7.60 -16.62
CA GLN A 177 -12.57 7.38 -17.94
C GLN A 177 -11.12 6.92 -17.82
N PHE A 178 -10.84 5.70 -18.30
CA PHE A 178 -9.49 5.17 -18.42
C PHE A 178 -9.12 5.04 -19.89
N ALA A 179 -8.01 5.65 -20.30
CA ALA A 179 -7.53 5.59 -21.66
C ALA A 179 -6.06 5.17 -21.67
N PHE A 180 -5.76 4.07 -22.36
CA PHE A 180 -4.40 3.65 -22.67
C PHE A 180 -3.99 4.32 -23.98
N SER A 181 -3.09 5.29 -23.91
CA SER A 181 -2.49 5.90 -25.11
C SER A 181 -1.08 5.37 -25.27
N THR A 182 -0.73 4.98 -26.49
CA THR A 182 0.67 4.87 -26.90
C THR A 182 1.13 6.28 -27.28
N THR A 183 2.18 6.78 -26.63
CA THR A 183 3.02 7.83 -27.24
C THR A 183 3.76 7.27 -28.44
#